data_AF-A0A6P8UGR6-F1
#
_entry.id   AF-A0A6P8UGR6-F1
#
_cell.length_a   1.000
_cell.length_b   1.000
_cell.length_c   1.000
_cell.angle_alpha   90.00
_cell.angle_beta   90.00
_cell.angle_gamma   90.00
#
_symmetry.space_group_name_H-M   'P 1'
#
loop_
_entity.id
_entity.type
_entity.pdbx_description
1 polymer ?
#
loop_
_entity_poly.entity_id
_entity_poly.type
_entity_poly.pdbx_seq_one_letter_code
_entity_poly.pdbx_strand_id
1 'polypeptide(L)'
;MVGKHRGLVSRLKKHTPQMHGLHCLIHQSVLCAKLSGELKEVMDKVMRVIHFVRGTSSTQHRLFRQLVAESEGATHDDLLLHNDVRWLSKGKALDRFCALLDEVKAFPRLSKIRAAADHLALLGDEKFMSNVAFLADIFGHLNQLNLQLQGRGKTIVDMVEKLESFTRKLELFESDISTGRLLHFSALKSQALGQVTELMVDFIKQLRANFMSRFEDYSIPKDIIAFVRDPLTVRPSGDVTSQAKQMIPSLDEAALEMELIDFQTSSLVSDALRSAESVSTFWVGSSEEYSTIKRLTFYVLTMFPSTYTCESSFSSMNAIKTHERNRLTHKNLENCLRIKVTSISPDIQKIVTDGRCQFSH
;
A
#
# COMPACT_ATOMS: atom_id res chain seq x y z
N MET A 1 -0.22 -13.01 -13.35
CA MET A 1 0.12 -11.91 -14.28
C MET A 1 1.48 -12.10 -14.97
N VAL A 2 2.55 -12.50 -14.27
CA VAL A 2 3.94 -12.55 -14.80
C VAL A 2 4.46 -13.97 -15.11
N GLY A 3 3.57 -14.96 -15.35
CA GLY A 3 3.99 -16.34 -15.59
C GLY A 3 4.77 -16.52 -16.91
N LYS A 4 5.91 -17.23 -16.88
CA LYS A 4 6.85 -17.39 -18.01
C LYS A 4 6.19 -17.75 -19.35
N HIS A 5 5.26 -18.70 -19.36
CA HIS A 5 4.66 -19.23 -20.61
C HIS A 5 3.23 -18.76 -20.89
N ARG A 6 2.44 -18.47 -19.85
CA ARG A 6 1.01 -18.11 -19.97
C ARG A 6 0.65 -16.78 -19.28
N GLY A 7 1.63 -16.01 -18.81
CA GLY A 7 1.42 -14.70 -18.20
C GLY A 7 1.05 -13.63 -19.21
N LEU A 8 0.25 -12.66 -18.76
CA LEU A 8 -0.11 -11.48 -19.56
C LEU A 8 1.14 -10.73 -20.04
N VAL A 9 2.13 -10.53 -19.16
CA VAL A 9 3.39 -9.86 -19.51
C VAL A 9 4.10 -10.61 -20.64
N SER A 10 4.24 -11.94 -20.54
CA SER A 10 4.88 -12.74 -21.60
C SER A 10 4.11 -12.70 -22.92
N ARG A 11 2.79 -12.58 -22.90
CA ARG A 11 1.97 -12.43 -24.11
C ARG A 11 2.12 -11.05 -24.75
N LEU A 12 2.10 -9.98 -23.94
CA LEU A 12 2.28 -8.62 -24.41
C LEU A 12 3.69 -8.41 -24.99
N LYS A 13 4.72 -8.99 -24.37
CA LYS A 13 6.10 -8.95 -24.89
C LYS A 13 6.25 -9.55 -26.29
N LYS A 14 5.36 -10.45 -26.74
CA LYS A 14 5.39 -10.97 -28.12
C LYS A 14 5.01 -9.91 -29.15
N HIS A 15 4.16 -8.96 -28.78
CA HIS A 15 3.71 -7.87 -29.65
C HIS A 15 4.48 -6.56 -29.37
N THR A 16 5.08 -6.44 -28.19
CA THR A 16 5.83 -5.26 -27.76
C THR A 16 7.09 -5.71 -27.00
N PRO A 17 8.14 -6.16 -27.71
CA PRO A 17 9.36 -6.70 -27.09
C PRO A 17 10.05 -5.74 -26.11
N GLN A 18 9.93 -4.44 -26.34
CA GLN A 18 10.46 -3.35 -25.53
C GLN A 18 9.66 -3.08 -24.24
N MET A 19 8.54 -3.78 -24.01
CA MET A 19 7.72 -3.60 -22.82
C MET A 19 8.42 -4.19 -21.59
N HIS A 20 8.54 -3.42 -20.52
CA HIS A 20 9.01 -3.90 -19.23
C HIS A 20 7.84 -4.28 -18.33
N GLY A 21 7.98 -5.43 -17.65
CA GLY A 21 7.01 -5.88 -16.68
C GLY A 21 7.48 -5.46 -15.29
N LEU A 22 6.69 -4.66 -14.59
CA LEU A 22 6.94 -4.27 -13.21
C LEU A 22 6.02 -5.08 -12.28
N HIS A 23 6.58 -5.60 -11.19
CA HIS A 23 5.77 -6.18 -10.12
C HIS A 23 5.10 -5.07 -9.30
N CYS A 24 3.85 -5.29 -8.88
CA CYS A 24 3.14 -4.37 -7.99
C CYS A 24 3.89 -4.20 -6.67
N LEU A 25 4.40 -3.00 -6.39
CA LEU A 25 5.22 -2.70 -5.22
C LEU A 25 4.50 -2.97 -3.91
N ILE A 26 3.20 -2.65 -3.84
CA ILE A 26 2.35 -2.94 -2.68
C ILE A 26 2.30 -4.44 -2.42
N HIS A 27 2.13 -5.25 -3.47
CA HIS A 27 2.10 -6.70 -3.31
C HIS A 27 3.47 -7.23 -2.88
N GLN A 28 4.55 -6.65 -3.40
CA GLN A 28 5.90 -7.05 -3.07
C GLN A 28 6.25 -6.72 -1.61
N SER A 29 5.80 -5.57 -1.09
CA SER A 29 5.98 -5.20 0.32
C SER A 29 5.21 -6.11 1.27
N VAL A 30 4.02 -6.58 0.88
CA VAL A 30 3.24 -7.57 1.65
C VAL A 30 4.00 -8.88 1.81
N LEU A 31 4.68 -9.33 0.75
CA LEU A 31 5.42 -10.58 0.77
C LEU A 31 6.65 -10.52 1.70
N CYS A 32 7.22 -9.34 1.95
CA CYS A 32 8.30 -9.16 2.93
C CYS A 32 7.86 -9.42 4.38
N ALA A 33 6.59 -9.17 4.69
CA ALA A 33 6.00 -9.28 6.02
C ALA A 33 5.25 -10.60 6.26
N LYS A 34 5.54 -11.64 5.48
CA LYS A 34 4.88 -12.94 5.63
C LYS A 34 5.27 -13.59 6.96
N LEU A 35 4.28 -13.83 7.82
CA LEU A 35 4.49 -14.55 9.08
C LEU A 35 4.79 -16.04 8.85
N SER A 36 5.67 -16.57 9.69
CA SER A 36 6.04 -17.98 9.79
C SER A 36 6.22 -18.38 11.26
N GLY A 37 6.32 -19.70 11.53
CA GLY A 37 6.61 -20.23 12.86
C GLY A 37 5.68 -19.71 13.97
N GLU A 38 6.26 -19.41 15.11
CA GLU A 38 5.54 -18.99 16.33
C GLU A 38 4.70 -17.71 16.12
N LEU A 39 5.20 -16.70 15.40
CA LEU A 39 4.42 -15.48 15.14
C LEU A 39 3.19 -15.74 14.27
N LYS A 40 3.27 -16.68 13.32
CA LYS A 40 2.09 -17.11 12.55
C LYS A 40 1.08 -17.79 13.47
N GLU A 41 1.53 -18.66 14.38
CA GLU A 41 0.65 -19.32 15.33
C GLU A 41 -0.02 -18.32 16.29
N VAL A 42 0.72 -17.32 16.76
CA VAL A 42 0.18 -16.22 17.58
C VAL A 42 -0.94 -15.52 16.82
N MET A 43 -0.69 -15.17 15.56
CA MET A 43 -1.69 -14.52 14.72
C MET A 43 -2.93 -15.39 14.51
N ASP A 44 -2.74 -16.68 14.18
CA ASP A 44 -3.83 -17.63 13.97
C ASP A 44 -4.67 -17.80 15.26
N LYS A 45 -4.03 -17.77 16.43
CA LYS A 45 -4.68 -17.82 17.75
C LYS A 45 -5.49 -16.54 18.02
N VAL A 46 -4.95 -15.35 17.78
CA VAL A 46 -5.70 -14.07 17.91
C VAL A 46 -6.94 -14.09 17.02
N MET A 47 -6.80 -14.56 15.78
CA MET A 47 -7.93 -14.62 14.85
C MET A 47 -9.01 -15.59 15.28
N ARG A 48 -8.65 -16.69 15.95
CA ARG A 48 -9.64 -17.58 16.59
C ARG A 48 -10.38 -16.88 17.73
N VAL A 49 -9.70 -16.10 18.55
CA VAL A 49 -10.35 -15.31 19.62
C VAL A 49 -11.31 -14.29 19.02
N ILE A 50 -10.88 -13.53 18.01
CA ILE A 50 -11.74 -12.56 17.31
C ILE A 50 -12.95 -13.27 16.69
N HIS A 51 -12.75 -14.41 16.04
CA HIS A 51 -13.84 -15.19 15.47
C HIS A 51 -14.78 -15.74 16.55
N PHE A 52 -14.25 -16.18 17.69
CA PHE A 52 -15.07 -16.62 18.81
C PHE A 52 -15.99 -15.49 19.31
N VAL A 53 -15.44 -14.31 19.55
CA VAL A 53 -16.19 -13.15 20.07
C VAL A 53 -17.18 -12.58 19.06
N ARG A 54 -16.74 -12.37 17.81
CA ARG A 54 -17.50 -11.64 16.78
C ARG A 54 -18.11 -12.54 15.70
N GLY A 55 -17.45 -13.64 15.35
CA GLY A 55 -17.75 -14.44 14.16
C GLY A 55 -18.67 -15.65 14.39
N THR A 56 -18.80 -16.12 15.63
CA THR A 56 -19.55 -17.36 15.94
C THR A 56 -21.05 -17.25 15.69
N SER A 57 -21.68 -16.14 16.09
CA SER A 57 -23.11 -15.89 15.85
C SER A 57 -23.46 -14.40 15.92
N SER A 58 -24.55 -14.01 15.25
CA SER A 58 -25.09 -12.65 15.32
C SER A 58 -25.47 -12.22 16.75
N THR A 59 -25.97 -13.16 17.56
CA THR A 59 -26.31 -12.92 18.96
C THR A 59 -25.06 -12.58 19.79
N GLN A 60 -23.99 -13.38 19.67
CA GLN A 60 -22.74 -13.09 20.39
C GLN A 60 -22.14 -11.76 19.95
N HIS A 61 -22.13 -11.48 18.65
CA HIS A 61 -21.64 -10.20 18.14
C HIS A 61 -22.43 -9.01 18.72
N ARG A 62 -23.76 -9.10 18.76
CA ARG A 62 -24.61 -8.06 19.36
C ARG A 62 -24.35 -7.87 20.85
N LEU A 63 -24.19 -8.97 21.60
CA LEU A 63 -23.89 -8.91 23.03
C LEU A 63 -22.52 -8.32 23.30
N PHE A 64 -21.50 -8.66 22.49
CA PHE A 64 -20.17 -8.06 22.61
C PHE A 64 -20.23 -6.55 22.36
N ARG A 65 -20.92 -6.11 21.30
CA ARG A 65 -21.11 -4.68 21.04
C ARG A 65 -21.84 -3.95 22.15
N GLN A 66 -22.80 -4.60 22.82
CA GLN A 66 -23.47 -4.03 23.97
C GLN A 66 -22.50 -3.86 25.14
N LEU A 67 -21.71 -4.90 25.45
CA LEU A 67 -20.66 -4.82 26.48
C LEU A 67 -19.67 -3.68 26.21
N VAL A 68 -19.23 -3.54 24.96
CA VAL A 68 -18.32 -2.46 24.53
C VAL A 68 -18.97 -1.09 24.70
N ALA A 69 -20.24 -0.94 24.33
CA ALA A 69 -20.96 0.33 24.49
C ALA A 69 -21.18 0.73 25.95
N GLU A 70 -21.19 -0.23 26.87
CA GLU A 70 -21.29 -0.03 28.32
C GLU A 70 -19.91 0.23 28.98
N SER A 71 -18.80 0.08 28.24
CA SER A 71 -17.44 0.32 28.73
C SER A 71 -17.02 1.78 28.60
N GLU A 72 -16.61 2.40 29.70
CA GLU A 72 -16.12 3.79 29.71
C GLU A 72 -14.74 3.94 29.03
N GLY A 73 -13.98 2.84 28.89
CA GLY A 73 -12.61 2.84 28.35
C GLY A 73 -12.51 2.45 26.87
N ALA A 74 -13.61 1.99 26.25
CA ALA A 74 -13.58 1.48 24.89
C ALA A 74 -13.34 2.60 23.87
N THR A 75 -12.31 2.42 23.03
CA THR A 75 -11.96 3.38 21.95
C THR A 75 -12.56 3.02 20.59
N HIS A 76 -13.25 1.89 20.51
CA HIS A 76 -13.80 1.33 19.28
C HIS A 76 -15.13 0.61 19.58
N ASP A 77 -16.07 0.67 18.65
CA ASP A 77 -17.41 0.07 18.86
C ASP A 77 -17.46 -1.45 18.59
N ASP A 78 -16.43 -2.01 17.95
CA ASP A 78 -16.42 -3.40 17.48
C ASP A 78 -15.01 -3.88 17.08
N LEU A 79 -14.77 -5.18 17.19
CA LEU A 79 -13.59 -5.87 16.63
C LEU A 79 -13.65 -5.86 15.10
N LEU A 80 -12.60 -6.30 14.41
CA LEU A 80 -12.60 -6.51 12.95
C LEU A 80 -12.36 -7.96 12.59
N LEU A 81 -13.24 -8.55 11.77
CA LEU A 81 -12.92 -9.80 11.07
C LEU A 81 -11.86 -9.50 10.00
N HIS A 82 -10.74 -10.20 10.08
CA HIS A 82 -9.69 -10.09 9.07
C HIS A 82 -10.03 -10.94 7.84
N ASN A 83 -9.45 -10.59 6.70
CA ASN A 83 -9.34 -11.50 5.56
C ASN A 83 -7.87 -11.81 5.30
N ASP A 84 -7.57 -13.07 4.96
CA ASP A 84 -6.18 -13.50 4.76
C ASP A 84 -5.47 -12.80 3.60
N VAL A 85 -6.24 -12.15 2.73
CA VAL A 85 -5.76 -11.58 1.47
C VAL A 85 -4.98 -10.27 1.68
N ARG A 86 -5.17 -9.55 2.80
CA ARG A 86 -4.58 -8.20 2.98
C ARG A 86 -4.05 -7.98 4.40
N TRP A 87 -2.74 -7.75 4.51
CA TRP A 87 -2.06 -7.33 5.75
C TRP A 87 -2.67 -6.09 6.41
N LEU A 88 -3.22 -5.15 5.63
CA LEU A 88 -3.96 -4.00 6.15
C LEU A 88 -5.13 -4.41 7.06
N SER A 89 -5.81 -5.51 6.72
CA SER A 89 -6.88 -6.04 7.56
C SER A 89 -6.33 -6.69 8.83
N LYS A 90 -5.20 -7.39 8.73
CA LYS A 90 -4.51 -8.04 9.83
C LYS A 90 -4.04 -7.04 10.88
N GLY A 91 -3.35 -5.97 10.45
CA GLY A 91 -2.91 -4.93 11.37
C GLY A 91 -4.06 -4.14 12.00
N LYS A 92 -5.12 -3.80 11.23
CA LYS A 92 -6.31 -3.15 11.80
C LYS A 92 -7.07 -4.04 12.78
N ALA A 93 -7.12 -5.35 12.53
CA ALA A 93 -7.73 -6.30 13.44
C ALA A 93 -6.94 -6.44 14.74
N LEU A 94 -5.60 -6.51 14.67
CA LEU A 94 -4.72 -6.51 15.84
C LEU A 94 -4.85 -5.22 16.66
N ASP A 95 -4.81 -4.06 15.99
CA ASP A 95 -4.96 -2.75 16.63
C ASP A 95 -6.26 -2.66 17.45
N ARG A 96 -7.41 -2.98 16.84
CA ARG A 96 -8.69 -3.01 17.56
C ARG A 96 -8.77 -4.08 18.64
N PHE A 97 -8.14 -5.23 18.41
CA PHE A 97 -8.09 -6.29 19.40
C PHE A 97 -7.33 -5.85 20.65
N CYS A 98 -6.16 -5.22 20.48
CA CYS A 98 -5.39 -4.64 21.58
C CYS A 98 -6.13 -3.50 22.27
N ALA A 99 -6.83 -2.66 21.50
CA ALA A 99 -7.60 -1.53 22.02
C ALA A 99 -8.85 -1.93 22.81
N LEU A 100 -9.40 -3.12 22.55
CA LEU A 100 -10.56 -3.69 23.24
C LEU A 100 -10.20 -4.91 24.10
N LEU A 101 -8.94 -5.00 24.54
CA LEU A 101 -8.43 -6.22 25.18
C LEU A 101 -9.19 -6.54 26.48
N ASP A 102 -9.60 -5.53 27.23
CA ASP A 102 -10.34 -5.70 28.49
C ASP A 102 -11.75 -6.23 28.23
N GLU A 103 -12.45 -5.71 27.23
CA GLU A 103 -13.76 -6.20 26.79
C GLU A 103 -13.65 -7.61 26.21
N VAL A 104 -12.59 -7.89 25.44
CA VAL A 104 -12.29 -9.22 24.89
C VAL A 104 -11.97 -10.22 25.99
N LYS A 105 -11.40 -9.81 27.12
CA LYS A 105 -11.21 -10.65 28.30
C LYS A 105 -12.48 -10.79 29.13
N ALA A 106 -13.33 -9.77 29.17
CA ALA A 106 -14.58 -9.78 29.93
C ALA A 106 -15.64 -10.66 29.26
N PHE A 107 -15.78 -10.58 27.94
CA PHE A 107 -16.86 -11.25 27.21
C PHE A 107 -16.87 -12.78 27.34
N PRO A 108 -15.74 -13.52 27.19
CA PRO A 108 -15.72 -14.96 27.35
C PRO A 108 -16.06 -15.43 28.77
N ARG A 109 -15.85 -14.59 29.81
CA ARG A 109 -16.21 -14.92 31.21
C ARG A 109 -17.72 -15.06 31.43
N LEU A 110 -18.52 -14.48 30.54
CA LEU A 110 -19.98 -14.60 30.53
C LEU A 110 -20.44 -15.94 29.93
N SER A 111 -19.53 -16.72 29.33
CA SER A 111 -19.80 -17.98 28.66
C SER A 111 -19.35 -19.17 29.51
N LYS A 112 -20.17 -20.24 29.53
CA LYS A 112 -19.83 -21.52 30.17
C LYS A 112 -19.17 -22.52 29.21
N ILE A 113 -18.84 -22.10 27.98
CA ILE A 113 -18.29 -22.97 26.95
C ILE A 113 -16.78 -23.17 27.19
N ARG A 114 -16.29 -24.40 27.08
CA ARG A 114 -14.87 -24.75 27.27
C ARG A 114 -13.91 -23.87 26.44
N ALA A 115 -14.25 -23.60 25.19
CA ALA A 115 -13.45 -22.72 24.32
C ALA A 115 -13.21 -21.32 24.92
N ALA A 116 -14.17 -20.80 25.70
CA ALA A 116 -14.01 -19.52 26.38
C ALA A 116 -12.90 -19.56 27.44
N ALA A 117 -12.81 -20.66 28.20
CA ALA A 117 -11.75 -20.86 29.20
C ALA A 117 -10.36 -20.98 28.54
N ASP A 118 -10.27 -21.73 27.43
CA ASP A 118 -9.02 -21.88 26.68
C ASP A 118 -8.54 -20.53 26.11
N HIS A 119 -9.46 -19.70 25.60
CA HIS A 119 -9.16 -18.34 25.16
C HIS A 119 -8.72 -17.43 26.31
N LEU A 120 -9.37 -17.50 27.48
CA LEU A 120 -8.97 -16.71 28.64
C LEU A 120 -7.58 -17.07 29.17
N ALA A 121 -7.27 -18.37 29.23
CA ALA A 121 -5.93 -18.84 29.61
C ALA A 121 -4.86 -18.30 28.66
N LEU A 122 -5.15 -18.32 27.35
CA LEU A 122 -4.27 -17.76 26.33
C LEU A 122 -4.08 -16.24 26.49
N LEU A 123 -5.14 -15.48 26.76
CA LEU A 123 -5.07 -14.02 26.96
C LEU A 123 -4.41 -13.61 28.28
N GLY A 124 -4.25 -14.55 29.21
CA GLY A 124 -3.49 -14.39 30.45
C GLY A 124 -2.01 -14.75 30.31
N ASP A 125 -1.59 -15.36 29.21
CA ASP A 125 -0.20 -15.72 28.97
C ASP A 125 0.61 -14.48 28.55
N GLU A 126 1.57 -14.08 29.39
CA GLU A 126 2.36 -12.86 29.22
C GLU A 126 3.23 -12.90 27.95
N LYS A 127 3.82 -14.07 27.63
CA LYS A 127 4.64 -14.23 26.43
C LYS A 127 3.79 -14.09 25.17
N PHE A 128 2.62 -14.70 25.15
CA PHE A 128 1.65 -14.59 24.07
C PHE A 128 1.22 -13.14 23.88
N MET A 129 0.82 -12.45 24.96
CA MET A 129 0.39 -11.06 24.87
C MET A 129 1.53 -10.12 24.46
N SER A 130 2.77 -10.39 24.86
CA SER A 130 3.97 -9.68 24.34
C SER A 130 4.08 -9.83 22.82
N ASN A 131 3.95 -11.06 22.31
CA ASN A 131 3.98 -11.31 20.87
C ASN A 131 2.80 -10.64 20.14
N VAL A 132 1.60 -10.63 20.72
CA VAL A 132 0.44 -9.92 20.13
C VAL A 132 0.70 -8.43 20.04
N ALA A 133 1.20 -7.83 21.12
CA ALA A 133 1.50 -6.41 21.19
C ALA A 133 2.61 -6.00 20.20
N PHE A 134 3.67 -6.80 20.10
CA PHE A 134 4.69 -6.65 19.07
C PHE A 134 4.10 -6.70 17.65
N LEU A 135 3.24 -7.68 17.38
CA LEU A 135 2.57 -7.80 16.09
C LEU A 135 1.68 -6.58 15.81
N ALA A 136 0.96 -6.06 16.80
CA ALA A 136 0.16 -4.85 16.64
C ALA A 136 1.01 -3.64 16.22
N ASP A 137 2.13 -3.39 16.90
CA ASP A 137 3.04 -2.29 16.58
C ASP A 137 3.67 -2.45 15.18
N ILE A 138 4.28 -3.61 14.88
CA ILE A 138 4.96 -3.80 13.59
C ILE A 138 3.99 -3.78 12.42
N PHE A 139 2.80 -4.39 12.55
CA PHE A 139 1.76 -4.29 11.54
C PHE A 139 1.19 -2.86 11.44
N GLY A 140 1.22 -2.07 12.51
CA GLY A 140 0.91 -0.65 12.49
C GLY A 140 1.84 0.16 11.57
N HIS A 141 3.15 0.01 11.73
CA HIS A 141 4.16 0.65 10.86
C HIS A 141 4.00 0.25 9.39
N LEU A 142 3.82 -1.04 9.19
CA LEU A 142 3.56 -1.68 7.90
C LEU A 142 2.26 -1.14 7.25
N ASN A 143 1.19 -0.97 8.02
CA ASN A 143 -0.04 -0.34 7.55
C ASN A 143 0.16 1.11 7.14
N GLN A 144 0.98 1.86 7.87
CA GLN A 144 1.30 3.24 7.52
C GLN A 144 2.01 3.32 6.15
N LEU A 145 3.01 2.44 5.91
CA LEU A 145 3.62 2.33 4.59
C LEU A 145 2.57 1.98 3.53
N ASN A 146 1.71 1.00 3.78
CA ASN A 146 0.66 0.62 2.84
C ASN A 146 -0.21 1.80 2.42
N LEU A 147 -0.63 2.63 3.38
CA LEU A 147 -1.45 3.82 3.10
C LEU A 147 -0.69 4.85 2.26
N GLN A 148 0.62 5.00 2.47
CA GLN A 148 1.46 5.91 1.68
C GLN A 148 1.66 5.42 0.23
N LEU A 149 1.69 4.11 0.03
CA LEU A 149 1.78 3.49 -1.30
C LEU A 149 0.43 3.38 -2.01
N GLN A 150 -0.69 3.55 -1.32
CA GLN A 150 -2.02 3.53 -1.91
C GLN A 150 -2.50 4.93 -2.31
N GLY A 151 -3.45 4.98 -3.24
CA GLY A 151 -4.05 6.22 -3.70
C GLY A 151 -3.80 6.50 -5.17
N ARG A 152 -4.52 7.50 -5.69
CA ARG A 152 -4.36 7.99 -7.07
C ARG A 152 -3.15 8.92 -7.15
N GLY A 153 -2.57 9.06 -8.34
CA GLY A 153 -1.50 10.03 -8.62
C GLY A 153 -0.13 9.69 -8.03
N LYS A 154 0.08 8.47 -7.51
CA LYS A 154 1.38 8.01 -7.03
C LYS A 154 2.25 7.56 -8.20
N THR A 155 3.36 8.24 -8.42
CA THR A 155 4.38 7.84 -9.40
C THR A 155 5.24 6.71 -8.84
N ILE A 156 5.98 6.03 -9.73
CA ILE A 156 6.98 5.04 -9.30
C ILE A 156 8.06 5.66 -8.40
N VAL A 157 8.45 6.91 -8.69
CA VAL A 157 9.44 7.65 -7.91
C VAL A 157 8.95 7.87 -6.47
N ASP A 158 7.70 8.31 -6.32
CA ASP A 158 7.09 8.48 -4.98
C ASP A 158 7.11 7.17 -4.18
N MET A 159 6.78 6.05 -4.83
CA MET A 159 6.71 4.77 -4.14
C MET A 159 8.09 4.24 -3.74
N VAL A 160 9.09 4.33 -4.61
CA VAL A 160 10.46 3.88 -4.32
C VAL A 160 11.02 4.66 -3.13
N GLU A 161 10.87 5.98 -3.09
CA GLU A 161 11.32 6.79 -1.95
C GLU A 161 10.64 6.40 -0.62
N LYS A 162 9.33 6.08 -0.64
CA LYS A 162 8.63 5.59 0.57
C LYS A 162 9.14 4.23 1.01
N LEU A 163 9.47 3.35 0.08
CA LEU A 163 10.03 2.03 0.38
C LEU A 163 11.45 2.17 0.95
N GLU A 164 12.31 2.99 0.36
CA GLU A 164 13.65 3.28 0.89
C GLU A 164 13.59 3.89 2.29
N SER A 165 12.71 4.88 2.49
CA SER A 165 12.48 5.49 3.81
C SER A 165 12.03 4.44 4.83
N PHE A 166 11.14 3.53 4.44
CA PHE A 166 10.68 2.46 5.33
C PHE A 166 11.77 1.45 5.65
N THR A 167 12.62 1.08 4.69
CA THR A 167 13.79 0.22 4.93
C THR A 167 14.73 0.83 5.98
N ARG A 168 14.97 2.14 5.94
CA ARG A 168 15.74 2.85 6.99
C ARG A 168 15.01 2.88 8.33
N LYS A 169 13.68 3.00 8.33
CA LYS A 169 12.89 2.89 9.58
C LYS A 169 12.98 1.50 10.19
N LEU A 170 13.03 0.42 9.39
CA LEU A 170 13.21 -0.93 9.91
C LEU A 170 14.56 -1.10 10.63
N GLU A 171 15.62 -0.47 10.13
CA GLU A 171 16.91 -0.41 10.84
C GLU A 171 16.80 0.32 12.18
N LEU A 172 16.09 1.45 12.21
CA LEU A 172 15.80 2.16 13.47
C LEU A 172 15.00 1.29 14.44
N PHE A 173 13.97 0.60 13.95
CA PHE A 173 13.12 -0.28 14.76
C PHE A 173 13.89 -1.50 15.30
N GLU A 174 14.80 -2.05 14.50
CA GLU A 174 15.71 -3.12 14.91
C GLU A 174 16.58 -2.67 16.09
N SER A 175 17.16 -1.47 16.01
CA SER A 175 17.95 -0.88 17.09
C SER A 175 17.09 -0.59 18.34
N ASP A 176 15.92 0.00 18.16
CA ASP A 176 14.99 0.35 19.24
C ASP A 176 14.53 -0.88 20.04
N ILE A 177 14.20 -1.98 19.35
CA ILE A 177 13.79 -3.22 20.02
C ILE A 177 14.98 -3.94 20.65
N SER A 178 16.14 -3.97 20.00
CA SER A 178 17.34 -4.67 20.51
C SER A 178 17.91 -4.00 21.76
N THR A 179 17.72 -2.68 21.89
CA THR A 179 18.12 -1.92 23.08
C THR A 179 17.06 -1.92 24.19
N GLY A 180 15.87 -2.46 23.94
CA GLY A 180 14.76 -2.50 24.90
C GLY A 180 14.14 -1.13 25.20
N ARG A 181 14.41 -0.08 24.41
CA ARG A 181 13.86 1.27 24.63
C ARG A 181 12.38 1.37 24.27
N LEU A 182 11.97 0.62 23.25
CA LEU A 182 10.59 0.49 22.78
C LEU A 182 9.90 1.84 22.49
N LEU A 183 10.62 2.77 21.88
CA LEU A 183 10.09 4.09 21.48
C LEU A 183 9.07 3.98 20.34
N HIS A 184 9.24 2.98 19.48
CA HIS A 184 8.39 2.73 18.32
C HIS A 184 7.50 1.50 18.51
N PHE A 185 7.47 0.93 19.71
CA PHE A 185 6.71 -0.27 20.08
C PHE A 185 5.85 0.01 21.32
N SER A 186 4.87 0.90 21.16
CA SER A 186 4.05 1.41 22.25
C SER A 186 3.12 0.36 22.86
N ALA A 187 2.56 -0.53 22.03
CA ALA A 187 1.72 -1.62 22.52
C ALA A 187 2.58 -2.61 23.30
N LEU A 188 3.75 -2.99 22.77
CA LEU A 188 4.66 -3.90 23.47
C LEU A 188 5.14 -3.34 24.81
N LYS A 189 5.45 -2.03 24.84
CA LYS A 189 5.86 -1.32 26.05
C LYS A 189 4.78 -1.32 27.15
N SER A 190 3.51 -1.25 26.77
CA SER A 190 2.39 -1.09 27.71
C SER A 190 1.70 -2.40 28.10
N GLN A 191 1.52 -3.36 27.18
CA GLN A 191 0.67 -4.53 27.40
C GLN A 191 1.35 -5.73 28.07
N ALA A 192 2.68 -5.80 28.10
CA ALA A 192 3.40 -6.96 28.62
C ALA A 192 4.75 -6.62 29.27
N LEU A 193 4.78 -5.52 30.03
CA LEU A 193 5.98 -5.02 30.73
C LEU A 193 7.20 -4.79 29.81
N GLY A 194 7.01 -4.72 28.49
CA GLY A 194 8.08 -4.53 27.52
C GLY A 194 8.99 -5.75 27.32
N GLN A 195 8.52 -6.98 27.56
CA GLN A 195 9.34 -8.18 27.35
C GLN A 195 9.66 -8.38 25.86
N VAL A 196 10.91 -8.09 25.48
CA VAL A 196 11.44 -8.37 24.14
C VAL A 196 11.90 -9.81 24.07
N THR A 197 11.52 -10.51 22.99
CA THR A 197 11.99 -11.87 22.71
C THR A 197 12.93 -11.87 21.49
N GLU A 198 13.83 -12.85 21.41
CA GLU A 198 14.70 -13.05 20.25
C GLU A 198 13.91 -13.18 18.94
N LEU A 199 12.75 -13.86 19.00
CA LEU A 199 11.79 -14.00 17.90
C LEU A 199 11.36 -12.66 17.29
N MET A 200 11.16 -11.62 18.13
CA MET A 200 10.75 -10.29 17.67
C MET A 200 11.90 -9.59 16.95
N VAL A 201 13.10 -9.66 17.52
CA VAL A 201 14.32 -9.06 16.94
C VAL A 201 14.63 -9.71 15.59
N ASP A 202 14.59 -11.05 15.53
CA ASP A 202 14.82 -11.81 14.31
C ASP A 202 13.78 -11.52 13.23
N PHE A 203 12.52 -11.33 13.62
CA PHE A 203 11.47 -10.95 12.67
C PHE A 203 11.79 -9.59 12.01
N ILE A 204 12.20 -8.57 12.77
CA ILE A 204 12.54 -7.26 12.18
C ILE A 204 13.77 -7.38 11.29
N LYS A 205 14.80 -8.12 11.71
CA LYS A 205 16.00 -8.38 10.89
C LYS A 205 15.65 -9.04 9.56
N GLN A 206 14.83 -10.09 9.59
CA GLN A 206 14.36 -10.77 8.39
C GLN A 206 13.49 -9.85 7.53
N LEU A 207 12.60 -9.08 8.14
CA LEU A 207 11.77 -8.10 7.44
C LEU A 207 12.62 -7.06 6.71
N ARG A 208 13.63 -6.49 7.39
CA ARG A 208 14.60 -5.55 6.80
C ARG A 208 15.36 -6.20 5.64
N ALA A 209 15.92 -7.40 5.84
CA ALA A 209 16.65 -8.12 4.80
C ALA A 209 15.77 -8.43 3.58
N ASN A 210 14.49 -8.80 3.81
CA ASN A 210 13.51 -8.99 2.76
C ASN A 210 13.22 -7.69 2.03
N PHE A 211 13.11 -6.55 2.71
CA PHE A 211 12.93 -5.25 2.07
C PHE A 211 14.18 -4.82 1.28
N MET A 212 15.38 -5.09 1.77
CA MET A 212 16.61 -4.77 1.03
C MET A 212 16.71 -5.60 -0.25
N SER A 213 16.75 -6.93 -0.13
CA SER A 213 16.94 -7.84 -1.28
C SER A 213 15.83 -7.75 -2.31
N ARG A 214 14.57 -7.66 -1.86
CA ARG A 214 13.41 -7.67 -2.77
C ARG A 214 13.24 -6.36 -3.49
N PHE A 215 13.82 -5.28 -2.97
CA PHE A 215 13.75 -3.95 -3.55
C PHE A 215 15.06 -3.41 -4.15
N GLU A 216 16.16 -4.14 -4.03
CA GLU A 216 17.47 -3.83 -4.62
C GLU A 216 17.38 -3.65 -6.14
N ASP A 217 16.59 -4.51 -6.81
CA ASP A 217 16.45 -4.54 -8.27
C ASP A 217 15.26 -3.73 -8.81
N TYR A 218 14.58 -2.89 -8.02
CA TYR A 218 13.54 -2.07 -8.64
C TYR A 218 14.15 -1.13 -9.66
N SER A 219 13.59 -1.22 -10.86
CA SER A 219 14.21 -0.97 -12.15
C SER A 219 14.56 0.49 -12.47
N ILE A 220 14.65 1.36 -11.46
CA ILE A 220 14.93 2.78 -11.65
C ILE A 220 16.13 3.17 -10.78
N PRO A 221 17.27 3.46 -11.42
CA PRO A 221 18.44 3.97 -10.73
C PRO A 221 18.15 5.27 -9.97
N LYS A 222 18.89 5.49 -8.88
CA LYS A 222 18.72 6.67 -8.01
C LYS A 222 18.98 7.98 -8.74
N ASP A 223 19.94 8.01 -9.67
CA ASP A 223 20.25 9.23 -10.41
C ASP A 223 19.14 9.60 -11.40
N ILE A 224 18.47 8.59 -11.97
CA ILE A 224 17.26 8.79 -12.78
C ILE A 224 16.09 9.31 -11.93
N ILE A 225 15.91 8.80 -10.72
CA ILE A 225 14.93 9.33 -9.77
C ILE A 225 15.23 10.79 -9.44
N ALA A 226 16.49 11.11 -9.13
CA ALA A 226 16.92 12.48 -8.83
C ALA A 226 16.66 13.41 -10.01
N PHE A 227 16.98 12.98 -11.24
CA PHE A 227 16.70 13.72 -12.47
C PHE A 227 15.20 14.00 -12.66
N VAL A 228 14.33 13.00 -12.44
CA VAL A 228 12.87 13.19 -12.60
C VAL A 228 12.30 14.14 -11.54
N ARG A 229 12.88 14.17 -10.34
CA ARG A 229 12.48 15.07 -9.25
C ARG A 229 12.96 16.50 -9.48
N ASP A 230 14.24 16.64 -9.77
CA ASP A 230 14.91 17.92 -9.90
C ASP A 230 16.01 17.82 -10.96
N PRO A 231 15.65 18.01 -12.25
CA PRO A 231 16.61 17.94 -13.34
C PRO A 231 17.66 19.07 -13.27
N LEU A 232 17.48 20.07 -12.41
CA LEU A 232 18.41 21.19 -12.25
C LEU A 232 19.63 20.85 -11.39
N THR A 233 19.58 19.74 -10.66
CA THR A 233 20.63 19.35 -9.70
C THR A 233 21.51 18.21 -10.18
N VAL A 234 21.10 17.50 -11.24
CA VAL A 234 21.85 16.37 -11.77
C VAL A 234 22.99 16.81 -12.68
N ARG A 235 24.02 15.98 -12.82
CA ARG A 235 25.08 16.23 -13.79
C ARG A 235 24.54 15.94 -15.20
N PRO A 236 24.75 16.83 -16.19
CA PRO A 236 24.36 16.60 -17.58
C PRO A 236 25.10 15.45 -18.27
N SER A 237 26.07 14.81 -17.61
CA SER A 237 26.86 13.70 -18.13
C SER A 237 27.16 12.67 -17.03
N GLY A 238 27.55 11.46 -17.43
CA GLY A 238 27.96 10.38 -16.54
C GLY A 238 26.82 9.44 -16.16
N ASP A 239 26.54 9.31 -14.86
CA ASP A 239 25.65 8.25 -14.35
C ASP A 239 24.22 8.37 -14.90
N VAL A 240 23.64 9.58 -14.93
CA VAL A 240 22.27 9.79 -15.44
C VAL A 240 22.15 9.39 -16.91
N THR A 241 23.07 9.83 -17.77
CA THR A 241 22.98 9.62 -19.21
C THR A 241 23.28 8.17 -19.59
N SER A 242 24.29 7.56 -18.95
CA SER A 242 24.60 6.14 -19.14
C SER A 242 23.49 5.22 -18.64
N GLN A 243 22.89 5.50 -17.47
CA GLN A 243 21.74 4.76 -16.94
C GLN A 243 20.50 4.94 -17.82
N ALA A 244 20.25 6.15 -18.32
CA ALA A 244 19.13 6.43 -19.23
C ALA A 244 19.26 5.63 -20.53
N LYS A 245 20.48 5.54 -21.09
CA LYS A 245 20.79 4.72 -22.26
C LYS A 245 20.57 3.23 -22.01
N GLN A 246 20.90 2.73 -20.82
CA GLN A 246 20.62 1.34 -20.43
C GLN A 246 19.11 1.07 -20.32
N MET A 247 18.35 2.00 -19.72
CA MET A 247 16.90 1.87 -19.58
C MET A 247 16.16 1.98 -20.92
N ILE A 248 16.65 2.84 -21.81
CA ILE A 248 16.08 3.11 -23.13
C ILE A 248 17.20 3.01 -24.17
N PRO A 249 17.50 1.82 -24.72
CA PRO A 249 18.62 1.61 -25.66
C PRO A 249 18.59 2.51 -26.90
N SER A 250 17.38 2.92 -27.32
CA SER A 250 17.15 3.83 -28.45
C SER A 250 17.16 5.32 -28.10
N LEU A 251 17.54 5.71 -26.87
CA LEU A 251 17.73 7.10 -26.48
C LEU A 251 19.03 7.63 -27.08
N ASP A 252 19.03 8.86 -27.58
CA ASP A 252 20.26 9.54 -27.99
C ASP A 252 20.92 10.16 -26.76
N GLU A 253 22.07 9.63 -26.38
CA GLU A 253 22.78 10.04 -25.16
C GLU A 253 23.35 11.45 -25.33
N ALA A 254 23.94 11.77 -26.50
CA ALA A 254 24.52 13.09 -26.74
C ALA A 254 23.44 14.18 -26.79
N ALA A 255 22.29 13.89 -27.40
CA ALA A 255 21.16 14.81 -27.38
C ALA A 255 20.63 15.04 -25.95
N LEU A 256 20.59 13.99 -25.11
CA LEU A 256 20.20 14.12 -23.71
C LEU A 256 21.15 15.06 -22.95
N GLU A 257 22.47 14.91 -23.14
CA GLU A 257 23.46 15.78 -22.49
C GLU A 257 23.28 17.25 -22.90
N MET A 258 23.13 17.51 -24.20
CA MET A 258 22.95 18.86 -24.73
C MET A 258 21.63 19.48 -24.25
N GLU A 259 20.52 18.76 -24.36
CA GLU A 259 19.22 19.22 -23.86
C GLU A 259 19.30 19.51 -22.35
N LEU A 260 20.01 18.70 -21.56
CA LEU A 260 20.14 18.91 -20.11
C LEU A 260 20.86 20.21 -19.80
N ILE A 261 21.93 20.53 -20.51
CA ILE A 261 22.66 21.80 -20.34
C ILE A 261 21.73 23.00 -20.61
N ASP A 262 20.99 22.96 -21.71
CA ASP A 262 20.06 24.02 -22.08
C ASP A 262 18.89 24.12 -21.09
N PHE A 263 18.39 22.97 -20.62
CA PHE A 263 17.31 22.89 -19.63
C PHE A 263 17.72 23.51 -18.29
N GLN A 264 18.95 23.25 -17.84
CA GLN A 264 19.48 23.72 -16.56
C GLN A 264 19.83 25.21 -16.54
N THR A 265 20.15 25.78 -17.70
CA THR A 265 20.52 27.20 -17.84
C THR A 265 19.33 28.12 -18.06
N SER A 266 18.15 27.56 -18.36
CA SER A 266 16.92 28.33 -18.58
C SER A 266 16.25 28.77 -17.26
N SER A 267 16.13 30.09 -17.04
CA SER A 267 15.41 30.64 -15.89
C SER A 267 13.91 30.30 -15.93
N LEU A 268 13.32 30.22 -17.13
CA LEU A 268 11.90 29.86 -17.32
C LEU A 268 11.61 28.45 -16.81
N VAL A 269 12.54 27.51 -17.01
CA VAL A 269 12.42 26.14 -16.51
C VAL A 269 12.45 26.11 -14.99
N SER A 270 13.36 26.87 -14.36
CA SER A 270 13.45 26.94 -12.90
C SER A 270 12.17 27.50 -12.26
N ASP A 271 11.62 28.57 -12.84
CA ASP A 271 10.37 29.17 -12.37
C ASP A 271 9.17 28.24 -12.59
N ALA A 272 9.12 27.52 -13.72
CA ALA A 272 8.11 26.51 -13.99
C ALA A 272 8.19 25.35 -12.99
N LEU A 273 9.39 24.86 -12.64
CA LEU A 273 9.57 23.79 -11.67
C LEU A 273 9.10 24.21 -10.28
N ARG A 274 9.41 25.44 -9.85
CA ARG A 274 8.98 26.00 -8.55
C ARG A 274 7.48 26.25 -8.44
N SER A 275 6.83 26.58 -9.55
CA SER A 275 5.40 26.92 -9.59
C SER A 275 4.50 25.72 -9.86
N ALA A 276 5.04 24.57 -10.28
CA ALA A 276 4.27 23.39 -10.60
C ALA A 276 3.58 22.77 -9.37
N GLU A 277 2.33 22.36 -9.52
CA GLU A 277 1.57 21.65 -8.47
C GLU A 277 2.16 20.26 -8.18
N SER A 278 2.74 19.63 -9.20
CA SER A 278 3.34 18.31 -9.11
C SER A 278 4.46 18.12 -10.14
N VAL A 279 5.31 17.11 -9.91
CA VAL A 279 6.34 16.67 -10.87
C VAL A 279 5.70 16.31 -12.21
N SER A 280 4.55 15.61 -12.21
CA SER A 280 3.87 15.24 -13.46
C SER A 280 3.37 16.47 -14.23
N THR A 281 2.79 17.46 -13.55
CA THR A 281 2.31 18.68 -14.21
C THR A 281 3.45 19.52 -14.79
N PHE A 282 4.59 19.58 -14.08
CA PHE A 282 5.81 20.22 -14.59
C PHE A 282 6.23 19.60 -15.92
N TRP A 283 6.45 18.28 -15.94
CA TRP A 283 6.96 17.59 -17.12
C TRP A 283 5.98 17.56 -18.31
N VAL A 284 4.67 17.57 -18.04
CA VAL A 284 3.66 17.71 -19.09
C VAL A 284 3.71 19.11 -19.72
N GLY A 285 3.96 20.15 -18.91
CA GLY A 285 4.06 21.53 -19.36
C GLY A 285 5.40 21.91 -20.01
N SER A 286 6.45 21.08 -19.87
CA SER A 286 7.78 21.34 -20.45
C SER A 286 7.74 21.45 -21.97
N SER A 287 8.55 22.35 -22.52
CA SER A 287 8.70 22.61 -23.96
C SER A 287 9.03 21.34 -24.76
N GLU A 288 8.50 21.24 -25.98
CA GLU A 288 8.76 20.13 -26.91
C GLU A 288 10.20 20.14 -27.48
N GLU A 289 10.93 21.24 -27.33
CA GLU A 289 12.35 21.29 -27.70
C GLU A 289 13.22 20.32 -26.87
N TYR A 290 12.77 19.98 -25.66
CA TYR A 290 13.43 19.03 -24.75
C TYR A 290 12.90 17.60 -24.92
N SER A 291 12.80 17.16 -26.17
CA SER A 291 12.12 15.91 -26.53
C SER A 291 12.79 14.67 -25.92
N THR A 292 14.11 14.66 -25.78
CA THR A 292 14.89 13.54 -25.24
C THR A 292 14.74 13.43 -23.72
N ILE A 293 14.81 14.57 -23.02
CA ILE A 293 14.54 14.68 -21.59
C ILE A 293 13.09 14.25 -21.28
N LYS A 294 12.12 14.76 -22.05
CA LYS A 294 10.70 14.39 -21.87
C LYS A 294 10.47 12.91 -22.12
N ARG A 295 11.14 12.33 -23.11
CA ARG A 295 11.06 10.89 -23.40
C ARG A 295 11.54 10.03 -22.23
N LEU A 296 12.69 10.36 -21.63
CA LEU A 296 13.19 9.66 -20.45
C LEU A 296 12.23 9.81 -19.26
N THR A 297 11.77 11.03 -19.03
CA THR A 297 10.86 11.33 -17.93
C THR A 297 9.53 10.59 -18.08
N PHE A 298 8.90 10.63 -19.25
CA PHE A 298 7.64 9.93 -19.49
C PHE A 298 7.81 8.41 -19.41
N TYR A 299 8.95 7.87 -19.84
CA TYR A 299 9.24 6.45 -19.64
C TYR A 299 9.18 6.06 -18.15
N VAL A 300 9.71 6.90 -17.26
CA VAL A 300 9.68 6.69 -15.80
C VAL A 300 8.29 6.94 -15.22
N LEU A 301 7.70 8.11 -15.50
CA LEU A 301 6.43 8.54 -14.88
C LEU A 301 5.21 7.74 -15.34
N THR A 302 5.28 7.08 -16.51
CA THR A 302 4.21 6.21 -17.00
C THR A 302 4.32 4.77 -16.50
N MET A 303 5.36 4.42 -15.73
CA MET A 303 5.40 3.13 -15.05
C MET A 303 4.27 3.04 -14.02
N PHE A 304 3.56 1.92 -13.99
CA PHE A 304 2.49 1.66 -13.02
C PHE A 304 3.04 0.89 -11.82
N PRO A 305 3.38 1.57 -10.70
CA PRO A 305 4.02 0.91 -9.56
C PRO A 305 3.07 0.01 -8.76
N SER A 306 1.76 0.18 -8.93
CA SER A 306 0.77 -0.60 -8.22
C SER A 306 -0.44 -0.93 -9.08
N THR A 307 -1.17 -1.96 -8.65
CA THR A 307 -2.49 -2.33 -9.20
C THR A 307 -3.63 -1.57 -8.54
N TYR A 308 -3.37 -0.53 -7.75
CA TYR A 308 -4.38 0.18 -6.96
C TYR A 308 -5.55 0.67 -7.81
N THR A 309 -5.29 1.35 -8.94
CA THR A 309 -6.34 1.85 -9.83
C THR A 309 -7.20 0.72 -10.39
N CYS A 310 -6.58 -0.42 -10.72
CA CYS A 310 -7.30 -1.62 -11.18
C CYS A 310 -8.16 -2.22 -10.06
N GLU A 311 -7.61 -2.37 -8.85
CA GLU A 311 -8.35 -2.90 -7.69
C GLU A 311 -9.50 -1.99 -7.25
N SER A 312 -9.31 -0.68 -7.31
CA SER A 312 -10.35 0.32 -7.07
C SER A 312 -11.46 0.25 -8.12
N SER A 313 -11.08 0.03 -9.39
CA SER A 313 -12.04 -0.17 -10.48
C SER A 313 -12.84 -1.47 -10.33
N PHE A 314 -12.21 -2.57 -9.91
CA PHE A 314 -12.92 -3.82 -9.59
C PHE A 314 -13.88 -3.67 -8.41
N SER A 315 -13.47 -2.91 -7.38
CA SER A 315 -14.35 -2.60 -6.24
C SER A 315 -15.57 -1.78 -6.70
N SER A 316 -15.35 -0.80 -7.59
CA SER A 316 -16.42 -0.03 -8.22
C SER A 316 -17.33 -0.91 -9.08
N MET A 317 -16.76 -1.88 -9.81
CA MET A 317 -17.52 -2.84 -10.60
C MET A 317 -18.45 -3.69 -9.72
N ASN A 318 -17.97 -4.14 -8.56
CA ASN A 318 -18.79 -4.90 -7.60
C ASN A 318 -19.93 -4.04 -7.03
N ALA A 319 -19.71 -2.75 -6.80
CA ALA A 319 -20.78 -1.84 -6.40
C ALA A 319 -21.81 -1.57 -7.52
N ILE A 320 -21.40 -1.64 -8.79
CA ILE A 320 -22.31 -1.52 -9.94
C ILE A 320 -23.11 -2.81 -10.15
N LYS A 321 -22.44 -3.96 -10.04
CA LYS A 321 -23.04 -5.30 -10.13
C LYS A 321 -23.66 -5.71 -8.79
N THR A 322 -24.80 -5.10 -8.47
CA THR A 322 -25.62 -5.53 -7.33
C THR A 322 -26.50 -6.72 -7.71
N HIS A 323 -27.01 -7.46 -6.72
CA HIS A 323 -28.01 -8.52 -6.91
C HIS A 323 -29.32 -7.99 -7.54
N GLU A 324 -29.53 -6.68 -7.56
CA GLU A 324 -30.68 -6.02 -8.19
C GLU A 324 -30.40 -5.66 -9.66
N ARG A 325 -29.13 -5.67 -10.09
CA ARG A 325 -28.67 -5.25 -11.42
C ARG A 325 -28.04 -6.40 -12.22
N ASN A 326 -28.72 -7.54 -12.25
CA ASN A 326 -28.19 -8.81 -12.79
C ASN A 326 -28.15 -8.89 -14.33
N ARG A 327 -28.79 -7.94 -15.03
CA ARG A 327 -28.94 -7.94 -16.50
C ARG A 327 -28.14 -6.85 -17.22
N LEU A 328 -27.13 -6.27 -16.58
CA LEU A 328 -26.27 -5.27 -17.22
C LEU A 328 -25.53 -5.89 -18.41
N THR A 329 -25.70 -5.32 -19.60
CA THR A 329 -24.86 -5.68 -20.75
C THR A 329 -23.40 -5.26 -20.47
N HIS A 330 -22.45 -5.87 -21.17
CA HIS A 330 -21.04 -5.46 -21.09
C HIS A 330 -20.85 -3.96 -21.38
N LYS A 331 -21.54 -3.44 -22.39
CA LYS A 331 -21.48 -2.02 -22.77
C LYS A 331 -22.02 -1.11 -21.66
N ASN A 332 -23.14 -1.47 -21.04
CA ASN A 332 -23.68 -0.70 -19.92
C ASN A 332 -22.73 -0.71 -18.72
N LEU A 333 -22.16 -1.86 -18.39
CA LEU A 333 -21.19 -1.97 -17.30
C LEU A 333 -19.95 -1.10 -17.55
N GLU A 334 -19.41 -1.15 -18.77
CA GLU A 334 -18.26 -0.33 -19.17
C GLU A 334 -18.57 1.16 -19.05
N ASN A 335 -19.73 1.60 -19.53
CA ASN A 335 -20.17 2.99 -19.40
C ASN A 335 -20.29 3.43 -17.93
N CYS A 336 -20.93 2.61 -17.09
CA CYS A 336 -21.05 2.88 -15.65
C CYS A 336 -19.67 2.94 -14.98
N LEU A 337 -18.75 2.04 -15.36
CA LEU A 337 -17.38 2.06 -14.85
C LEU A 337 -16.65 3.34 -15.27
N ARG A 338 -16.72 3.74 -16.54
CA ARG A 338 -16.11 4.99 -17.05
C ARG A 338 -16.61 6.21 -16.27
N ILE A 339 -17.91 6.31 -16.03
CA ILE A 339 -18.52 7.37 -15.22
C ILE A 339 -18.02 7.31 -13.77
N LYS A 340 -17.83 6.12 -13.20
CA LYS A 340 -17.41 5.96 -11.81
C LYS A 340 -15.92 6.24 -11.59
N VAL A 341 -15.07 5.92 -12.57
CA VAL A 341 -13.61 6.04 -12.43
C VAL A 341 -13.07 7.41 -12.86
N THR A 342 -13.77 8.11 -13.76
CA THR A 342 -13.33 9.42 -14.26
C THR A 342 -13.22 10.47 -13.15
N SER A 343 -12.23 11.36 -13.27
CA SER A 343 -12.10 12.57 -12.47
C SER A 343 -12.80 13.77 -13.12
N ILE A 344 -13.26 13.63 -14.36
CA ILE A 344 -13.96 14.68 -15.10
C ILE A 344 -15.38 14.76 -14.56
N SER A 345 -15.77 15.95 -14.10
CA SER A 345 -17.16 16.23 -13.75
C SER A 345 -17.93 16.54 -15.03
N PRO A 346 -18.96 15.75 -15.38
CA PRO A 346 -19.81 16.08 -16.53
C PRO A 346 -20.59 17.36 -16.22
N ASP A 347 -20.71 18.23 -17.22
CA ASP A 347 -21.62 19.37 -17.14
C ASP A 347 -23.07 18.87 -17.29
N ILE A 348 -23.67 18.50 -16.16
CA ILE A 348 -25.02 17.94 -16.11
C ILE A 348 -26.03 18.95 -16.66
N GLN A 349 -25.86 20.25 -16.40
CA GLN A 349 -26.79 21.27 -16.87
C GLN A 349 -26.79 21.34 -18.40
N LYS A 350 -25.60 21.35 -19.01
CA LYS A 350 -25.49 21.29 -20.47
C LYS A 350 -26.08 20.00 -21.03
N ILE A 351 -25.77 18.85 -20.44
CA ILE A 351 -26.31 17.54 -20.90
C ILE A 351 -27.84 17.49 -20.83
N VAL A 352 -28.44 18.02 -19.77
CA VAL A 352 -29.90 18.08 -19.60
C VAL A 352 -30.53 19.05 -20.60
N THR A 353 -29.89 20.19 -20.85
CA THR A 353 -30.38 21.20 -21.80
C THR A 353 -30.31 20.70 -23.26
N ASP A 354 -29.24 19.97 -23.60
CA ASP A 354 -29.03 19.39 -24.93
C ASP A 354 -29.80 18.07 -25.14
N GLY A 355 -30.23 17.43 -24.04
CA GLY A 355 -30.95 16.17 -24.05
C GLY A 355 -32.42 16.34 -24.43
N ARG A 356 -32.85 15.76 -25.56
CA ARG A 356 -34.29 15.62 -25.85
C ARG A 356 -34.92 14.66 -24.85
N CYS A 357 -35.72 15.18 -23.92
CA CYS A 357 -36.58 14.36 -23.07
C CYS A 357 -37.53 13.54 -23.95
N GLN A 358 -37.34 12.22 -23.99
CA GLN A 358 -38.40 11.34 -24.46
C GLN A 358 -39.42 11.21 -23.34
N PHE A 359 -40.45 12.06 -23.38
CA PHE A 359 -41.66 11.80 -22.64
C PHE A 359 -42.32 10.58 -23.27
N SER A 360 -42.15 9.41 -22.64
CA SER A 360 -42.99 8.27 -22.92
C SER A 360 -44.42 8.64 -22.51
N HIS A 361 -45.31 8.64 -23.50
CA HIS A 361 -46.76 8.80 -23.32
C HIS A 361 -47.36 7.70 -22.45
#